data_AF-A0AAU3WFQ9-F1
#
_entry.id   AF-A0AAU3WFQ9-F1
#
_cell.length_a   1.000
_cell.length_b   1.000
_cell.length_c   1.000
_cell.angle_alpha   90.00
_cell.angle_beta   90.00
_cell.angle_gamma   90.00
#
_symmetry.space_group_name_H-M   'P 1'
#
loop_
_entity.id
_entity.type
_entity.pdbx_description
1 polymer ?
#
loop_
_entity_poly.entity_id
_entity_poly.type
_entity_poly.pdbx_seq_one_letter_code
_entity_poly.pdbx_strand_id
1 'polypeptide(L)'
;MRRQAELFVRQATARNRLPLDYSVNSLRVVDFIVDGLRKGSPDRGSVQHVLFGLGVYAGEVLVRRAGAQWVDFDAGQRELFGQPVGVRMPDGRVWNPLGKVVKRFEAGELESVRTLYLQLHGRTAPAARL
;
A
#
# COMPACT_ATOMS: atom_id res chain seq x y z
N MET A 1 -0.41 -9.74 -7.98
CA MET A 1 0.11 -8.51 -7.36
C MET A 1 1.64 -8.46 -7.33
N ARG A 2 2.35 -9.53 -6.96
CA ARG A 2 3.82 -9.58 -7.01
C ARG A 2 4.44 -9.13 -8.35
N ARG A 3 4.00 -9.72 -9.48
CA ARG A 3 4.48 -9.35 -10.82
C ARG A 3 4.25 -7.87 -11.13
N GLN A 4 3.08 -7.33 -10.75
CA GLN A 4 2.75 -5.92 -10.92
C GLN A 4 3.69 -5.03 -10.10
N ALA A 5 4.01 -5.41 -8.86
CA ALA A 5 4.97 -4.68 -8.04
C ALA A 5 6.37 -4.65 -8.65
N GLU A 6 6.84 -5.78 -9.17
CA GLU A 6 8.16 -5.87 -9.83
C GLU A 6 8.22 -5.04 -11.11
N LEU A 7 7.16 -5.05 -11.92
CA LEU A 7 7.04 -4.19 -13.09
C LEU A 7 7.07 -2.72 -12.70
N PHE A 8 6.29 -2.34 -11.69
CA PHE A 8 6.29 -0.97 -11.17
C PHE A 8 7.67 -0.54 -10.68
N VAL A 9 8.35 -1.35 -9.86
CA VAL A 9 9.70 -1.02 -9.36
C VAL A 9 10.69 -0.88 -10.52
N ARG A 10 10.67 -1.78 -11.51
CA ARG A 10 11.52 -1.68 -12.69
C ARG A 10 11.29 -0.36 -13.44
N GLN A 11 10.03 0.02 -13.65
CA GLN A 11 9.69 1.27 -14.35
C GLN A 11 10.06 2.51 -13.54
N ALA A 12 9.69 2.54 -12.25
CA ALA A 12 9.93 3.66 -11.35
C ALA A 12 11.42 3.91 -11.12
N THR A 13 12.25 2.85 -11.15
CA THR A 13 13.70 2.97 -10.92
C THR A 13 14.54 3.07 -12.20
N ALA A 14 13.93 2.94 -13.38
CA ALA A 14 14.64 2.95 -14.67
C ALA A 14 15.40 4.26 -14.94
N ARG A 15 14.88 5.40 -14.45
CA ARG A 15 15.46 6.73 -14.70
C ARG A 15 16.05 7.38 -13.45
N ASN A 16 15.72 6.88 -12.26
CA ASN A 16 16.19 7.42 -11.00
C ASN A 16 16.24 6.30 -9.95
N ARG A 17 17.31 6.22 -9.16
CA ARG A 17 17.46 5.20 -8.11
C ARG A 17 16.60 5.53 -6.89
N LEU A 18 15.28 5.42 -7.02
CA LEU A 18 14.37 5.44 -5.89
C LEU A 18 14.59 4.16 -5.06
N PRO A 19 14.81 4.25 -3.73
CA PRO A 19 15.08 3.07 -2.90
C PRO A 19 13.79 2.30 -2.58
N LEU A 20 13.19 1.71 -3.62
CA LEU A 20 12.01 0.85 -3.57
C LEU A 20 12.45 -0.63 -3.46
N ASP A 21 13.07 -0.97 -2.33
CA ASP A 21 13.75 -2.26 -2.06
C ASP A 21 12.91 -3.29 -1.27
N TYR A 22 11.61 -3.05 -1.16
CA TYR A 22 10.66 -3.80 -0.33
C TYR A 22 11.00 -3.87 1.17
N SER A 23 11.84 -2.94 1.68
CA SER A 23 12.05 -2.76 3.12
C SER A 23 10.89 -2.00 3.76
N VAL A 24 10.73 -2.11 5.08
CA VAL A 24 9.78 -1.26 5.82
C VAL A 24 10.14 0.23 5.69
N ASN A 25 11.43 0.56 5.62
CA ASN A 25 11.89 1.93 5.48
C ASN A 25 11.49 2.54 4.13
N SER A 26 11.42 1.74 3.07
CA SER A 26 10.97 2.20 1.75
C SER A 26 9.53 2.72 1.71
N LEU A 27 8.69 2.42 2.73
CA LEU A 27 7.36 3.01 2.83
C LEU A 27 7.39 4.53 3.05
N ARG A 28 8.48 5.07 3.62
CA ARG A 28 8.69 6.54 3.65
C ARG A 28 8.89 7.13 2.25
N VAL A 29 9.48 6.35 1.35
CA VAL A 29 9.70 6.75 -0.05
C VAL A 29 8.36 6.78 -0.78
N VAL A 30 7.50 5.80 -0.54
CA VAL A 30 6.11 5.82 -1.04
C VAL A 30 5.40 7.08 -0.57
N ASP A 31 5.44 7.36 0.74
CA ASP A 31 4.83 8.54 1.32
C ASP A 31 5.35 9.84 0.66
N PHE A 32 6.66 9.96 0.49
CA PHE A 32 7.32 11.10 -0.17
C PHE A 32 6.92 11.26 -1.65
N ILE A 33 6.87 10.17 -2.41
CA ILE A 33 6.47 10.22 -3.83
C ILE A 33 5.02 10.71 -3.94
N VAL A 34 4.12 10.21 -3.09
CA VAL A 34 2.71 10.65 -3.07
C VAL A 34 2.60 12.13 -2.76
N ASP A 35 3.38 12.63 -1.78
CA ASP A 35 3.38 14.06 -1.45
C ASP A 35 3.90 14.92 -2.61
N GLY A 36 4.90 14.43 -3.36
CA GLY A 36 5.39 15.07 -4.58
C GLY A 36 4.32 15.12 -5.68
N LEU A 37 3.61 14.01 -5.91
CA LEU A 37 2.51 13.96 -6.88
C LEU A 37 1.38 14.92 -6.50
N ARG A 38 0.99 14.95 -5.22
CA ARG A 38 -0.06 15.86 -4.72
C ARG A 38 0.28 17.33 -4.94
N LYS A 39 1.54 17.72 -4.74
CA LYS A 39 2.01 19.10 -4.97
C LYS A 39 2.08 19.45 -6.46
N GLY A 40 2.45 18.49 -7.31
CA GLY A 40 2.68 18.70 -8.74
C GLY A 40 1.45 18.47 -9.63
N SER A 41 0.39 17.84 -9.13
CA SER A 41 -0.79 17.50 -9.93
C SER A 41 -2.05 17.49 -9.06
N PRO A 42 -2.99 18.41 -9.27
CA PRO A 42 -4.26 18.41 -8.54
C PRO A 42 -5.23 17.34 -9.04
N ASP A 43 -5.06 16.86 -10.29
CA ASP A 43 -5.92 15.83 -10.87
C ASP A 43 -5.44 14.41 -10.55
N ARG A 44 -6.28 13.67 -9.81
CA ARG A 44 -6.08 12.25 -9.50
C ARG A 44 -6.03 11.37 -10.74
N GLY A 45 -6.81 11.68 -11.78
CA GLY A 45 -6.90 10.86 -13.00
C GLY A 45 -5.54 10.68 -13.65
N SER A 46 -4.81 11.78 -13.81
CA SER A 46 -3.47 11.81 -14.41
C SER A 46 -2.41 10.94 -13.69
N VAL A 47 -2.57 10.69 -12.39
CA VAL A 47 -1.59 9.94 -11.56
C VAL A 47 -2.09 8.57 -11.12
N GLN A 48 -3.30 8.15 -11.55
CA GLN A 48 -3.96 6.93 -11.06
C GLN A 48 -3.08 5.68 -11.22
N HIS A 49 -2.40 5.52 -12.36
CA HIS A 49 -1.52 4.38 -12.60
C HIS A 49 -0.34 4.33 -11.62
N VAL A 50 0.24 5.48 -11.29
CA VAL A 50 1.36 5.58 -10.34
C VAL A 50 0.88 5.27 -8.93
N LEU A 51 -0.28 5.82 -8.51
CA LEU A 51 -0.89 5.53 -7.21
C LEU A 51 -1.21 4.03 -7.06
N PHE A 52 -1.71 3.40 -8.13
CA PHE A 52 -1.93 1.95 -8.14
C PHE A 52 -0.62 1.18 -7.94
N GLY A 53 0.44 1.52 -8.69
CA GLY A 53 1.75 0.88 -8.56
C GLY A 53 2.36 1.03 -7.17
N LEU A 54 2.28 2.22 -6.58
CA LEU A 54 2.70 2.50 -5.20
C LEU A 54 1.89 1.69 -4.17
N GLY A 55 0.58 1.57 -4.37
CA GLY A 55 -0.31 0.76 -3.53
C GLY A 55 0.03 -0.73 -3.58
N VAL A 56 0.28 -1.25 -4.78
CA VAL A 56 0.72 -2.64 -5.00
C VAL A 56 2.08 -2.87 -4.35
N TYR A 57 3.02 -1.93 -4.50
CA TYR A 57 4.32 -1.99 -3.83
C TYR A 57 4.18 -2.04 -2.30
N ALA A 58 3.35 -1.16 -1.72
CA ALA A 58 3.08 -1.14 -0.28
C ALA A 58 2.47 -2.47 0.21
N GLY A 59 1.55 -3.05 -0.56
CA GLY A 59 1.01 -4.37 -0.25
C GLY A 59 2.07 -5.48 -0.29
N GLU A 60 3.00 -5.45 -1.24
CA GLU A 60 4.12 -6.41 -1.26
C GLU A 60 5.07 -6.24 -0.06
N VAL A 61 5.27 -5.02 0.44
CA VAL A 61 6.01 -4.81 1.70
C VAL A 61 5.28 -5.48 2.86
N LEU A 62 3.96 -5.34 2.97
CA LEU A 62 3.16 -6.03 4.00
C LEU A 62 3.27 -7.55 3.88
N VAL A 63 3.20 -8.09 2.67
CA VAL A 63 3.34 -9.53 2.42
C VAL A 63 4.71 -10.05 2.86
N ARG A 64 5.79 -9.36 2.46
CA ARG A 64 7.16 -9.81 2.71
C ARG A 64 7.64 -9.57 4.15
N ARG A 65 7.15 -8.52 4.80
CA ARG A 65 7.68 -8.05 6.09
C ARG A 65 6.74 -8.26 7.28
N ALA A 66 5.44 -8.41 7.03
CA ALA A 66 4.43 -8.60 8.07
C ALA A 66 3.65 -9.92 7.93
N GLY A 67 4.07 -10.82 7.04
CA GLY A 67 3.43 -12.13 6.84
C GLY A 67 2.02 -12.05 6.24
N ALA A 68 1.67 -10.92 5.64
CA ALA A 68 0.37 -10.76 5.00
C ALA A 68 0.27 -11.61 3.72
N GLN A 69 -0.95 -11.81 3.23
CA GLN A 69 -1.22 -12.48 1.96
C GLN A 69 -2.15 -11.63 1.11
N TRP A 70 -1.91 -11.59 -0.21
CA TRP A 70 -2.87 -10.97 -1.12
C TRP A 70 -4.16 -11.79 -1.19
N VAL A 71 -5.29 -11.08 -1.20
CA VAL A 71 -6.62 -11.67 -1.24
C VAL A 71 -7.50 -10.87 -2.19
N ASP A 72 -8.40 -11.58 -2.88
CA ASP A 72 -9.54 -10.94 -3.51
C ASP A 72 -10.52 -10.53 -2.41
N PHE A 73 -11.02 -9.31 -2.49
CA PHE A 73 -12.09 -8.86 -1.62
C PHE A 73 -13.39 -9.57 -1.97
N ASP A 74 -14.18 -9.91 -0.94
CA ASP A 74 -15.57 -10.34 -1.13
C ASP A 74 -16.46 -9.17 -1.58
N ALA A 75 -17.73 -9.44 -1.87
CA ALA A 75 -18.64 -8.41 -2.37
C ALA A 75 -18.77 -7.20 -1.41
N GLY A 76 -18.92 -7.45 -0.10
CA GLY A 76 -19.04 -6.38 0.89
C GLY A 76 -17.75 -5.59 1.07
N GLN A 77 -16.60 -6.26 1.00
CA GLN A 77 -15.29 -5.61 1.04
C GLN A 77 -15.04 -4.76 -0.21
N ARG A 78 -15.45 -5.22 -1.40
CA ARG A 78 -15.33 -4.43 -2.63
C ARG A 78 -16.18 -3.17 -2.57
N GLU A 79 -17.40 -3.28 -2.04
CA GLU A 79 -18.27 -2.13 -1.81
C GLU A 79 -17.64 -1.13 -0.83
N LEU A 80 -17.11 -1.62 0.30
CA LEU A 80 -16.48 -0.79 1.32
C LEU A 80 -15.19 -0.10 0.82
N PHE A 81 -14.35 -0.83 0.08
CA PHE A 81 -13.00 -0.38 -0.26
C PHE A 81 -12.84 0.18 -1.68
N GLY A 82 -13.82 -0.02 -2.56
CA GLY A 82 -13.78 0.45 -3.95
C GLY A 82 -12.65 -0.15 -4.79
N GLN A 83 -12.07 -1.28 -4.36
CA GLN A 83 -10.97 -1.98 -5.02
C GLN A 83 -11.23 -3.49 -4.99
N PRO A 84 -10.73 -4.27 -5.96
CA PRO A 84 -11.00 -5.71 -6.01
C PRO A 84 -10.12 -6.54 -5.07
N VAL A 85 -9.02 -5.99 -4.57
CA VAL A 85 -7.98 -6.73 -3.85
C VAL A 85 -7.46 -5.97 -2.63
N GLY A 86 -6.92 -6.71 -1.67
CA GLY A 86 -6.10 -6.18 -0.59
C GLY A 86 -5.25 -7.25 0.05
N VAL A 87 -4.87 -7.04 1.31
CA VAL A 87 -4.01 -7.97 2.04
C VAL A 87 -4.68 -8.44 3.33
N ARG A 88 -4.58 -9.74 3.61
CA ARG A 88 -4.97 -10.34 4.88
C ARG A 88 -3.75 -10.50 5.76
N MET A 89 -3.81 -9.95 6.97
CA MET A 89 -2.76 -10.10 7.99
C MET A 89 -2.83 -11.48 8.65
N PRO A 90 -1.77 -11.95 9.33
CA PRO A 90 -1.79 -13.22 10.05
C PRO A 90 -2.91 -13.36 11.09
N ASP A 91 -3.39 -12.24 11.64
CA ASP A 91 -4.53 -12.19 12.56
C ASP A 91 -5.92 -12.26 11.88
N GLY A 92 -5.96 -12.49 10.57
CA GLY A 92 -7.16 -12.65 9.77
C GLY A 92 -7.77 -11.34 9.25
N ARG A 93 -7.35 -10.18 9.74
CA ARG A 93 -7.92 -8.89 9.31
C ARG A 93 -7.46 -8.50 7.92
N VAL A 94 -8.37 -7.90 7.15
CA VAL A 94 -8.17 -7.50 5.77
C VAL A 94 -7.96 -5.99 5.67
N TRP A 95 -6.98 -5.57 4.85
CA TRP A 95 -6.58 -4.17 4.67
C TRP A 95 -6.40 -3.82 3.20
N ASN A 96 -6.64 -2.55 2.86
CA ASN A 96 -6.53 -2.03 1.49
C ASN A 96 -5.32 -1.09 1.32
N PRO A 97 -4.13 -1.59 0.95
CA PRO A 97 -2.96 -0.75 0.72
C PRO A 97 -3.12 0.18 -0.50
N LEU A 98 -3.88 -0.23 -1.53
CA LEU A 98 -4.17 0.61 -2.70
C LEU A 98 -4.99 1.83 -2.29
N GLY A 99 -6.07 1.59 -1.55
CA GLY A 99 -6.90 2.64 -0.97
C GLY A 99 -6.13 3.54 -0.01
N LYS A 100 -5.19 3.00 0.78
CA LYS A 100 -4.37 3.82 1.68
C LYS A 100 -3.50 4.82 0.93
N VAL A 101 -2.86 4.40 -0.16
CA VAL A 101 -2.06 5.30 -1.01
C VAL A 101 -2.93 6.37 -1.65
N VAL A 102 -4.11 6.01 -2.14
CA VAL A 102 -5.07 6.98 -2.70
C VAL A 102 -5.52 7.98 -1.62
N LYS A 103 -5.87 7.50 -0.41
CA LYS A 103 -6.22 8.36 0.72
C LYS A 103 -5.08 9.31 1.11
N ARG A 104 -3.82 8.87 1.05
CA ARG A 104 -2.67 9.76 1.24
C ARG A 104 -2.61 10.86 0.19
N PHE A 105 -2.81 10.51 -1.08
CA PHE A 105 -2.84 11.50 -2.15
C PHE A 105 -3.97 12.52 -1.94
N GLU A 106 -5.15 12.08 -1.52
CA GLU A 106 -6.36 12.92 -1.39
C GLU A 106 -6.41 13.73 -0.08
N ALA A 107 -6.03 13.13 1.06
CA ALA A 107 -6.20 13.70 2.40
C ALA A 107 -4.88 14.07 3.10
N GLY A 108 -3.72 13.72 2.52
CA GLY A 108 -2.41 14.18 2.98
C GLY A 108 -1.75 13.29 4.04
N GLU A 109 -0.88 13.90 4.84
CA GLU A 109 0.18 13.21 5.57
C GLU A 109 -0.31 12.23 6.66
N LEU A 110 -1.48 12.51 7.26
CA LEU A 110 -2.12 11.66 8.27
C LEU A 110 -2.44 10.26 7.74
N GLU A 111 -2.55 10.12 6.42
CA GLU A 111 -2.78 8.87 5.72
C GLU A 111 -1.46 8.15 5.35
N SER A 112 -0.40 8.33 6.14
CA SER A 112 0.88 7.64 5.95
C SER A 112 0.74 6.12 5.84
N VAL A 113 1.33 5.59 4.77
CA VAL A 113 1.42 4.15 4.50
C VAL A 113 2.40 3.51 5.49
N ARG A 114 3.49 4.20 5.84
CA ARG A 114 4.41 3.72 6.87
C ARG A 114 3.73 3.64 8.24
N THR A 115 2.98 4.65 8.63
CA THR A 115 2.26 4.64 9.92
C THR A 115 1.24 3.50 9.95
N LEU A 116 0.52 3.25 8.84
CA LEU A 116 -0.33 2.07 8.72
C LEU A 116 0.46 0.79 9.02
N TYR A 117 1.59 0.55 8.33
CA TYR A 117 2.40 -0.65 8.56
C TYR A 117 2.73 -0.86 10.05
N LEU A 118 3.18 0.20 10.73
CA LEU A 118 3.56 0.12 12.15
C LEU A 118 2.35 -0.21 13.04
N GLN A 119 1.18 0.35 12.74
CA GLN A 119 -0.06 0.07 13.45
C GLN A 119 -0.60 -1.34 13.19
N LEU A 120 -0.34 -1.93 12.02
CA LEU A 120 -0.78 -3.29 11.70
C LEU A 120 0.14 -4.34 12.31
N HIS A 121 1.45 -4.12 12.25
CA HIS A 121 2.43 -5.09 12.72
C HIS A 121 2.55 -5.15 14.25
N GLY A 122 2.26 -4.05 14.96
CA GLY A 122 2.25 -4.02 16.42
C GLY A 122 1.02 -4.65 17.08
N ARG A 123 0.03 -5.11 16.29
CA ARG A 123 -1.21 -5.70 16.81
C ARG A 123 -1.08 -7.21 16.89
N THR A 124 -0.73 -7.72 18.06
CA THR A 124 -0.87 -9.15 18.38
C THR A 124 -2.35 -9.52 18.34
N ALA A 125 -2.69 -10.65 17.72
CA ALA A 125 -4.05 -11.19 17.79
C ALA A 125 -4.47 -11.33 19.27
N PRO A 126 -5.72 -11.03 19.65
CA PRO A 126 -6.22 -11.48 20.95
C PRO A 126 -6.08 -13.00 20.96
N ALA A 127 -5.38 -13.54 21.97
CA ALA A 127 -5.29 -14.98 22.16
C ALA A 127 -6.72 -15.54 22.12
N ALA A 128 -6.98 -16.44 21.17
CA ALA A 128 -8.23 -17.17 21.13
C ALA A 128 -8.38 -17.84 22.50
N ARG A 129 -9.33 -17.36 23.31
CA ARG A 129 -9.72 -18.07 24.52
C ARG A 129 -10.41 -19.35 24.05
N LEU A 130 -9.69 -20.46 24.15
CA LEU A 130 -10.27 -21.80 24.18
C LEU A 130 -10.97 -21.99 25.53
#